data_AF-A0A8J4QSG6-F1
#
_entry.id   AF-A0A8J4QSG6-F1
#
_cell.length_a   1.000
_cell.length_b   1.000
_cell.length_c   1.000
_cell.angle_alpha   90.00
_cell.angle_beta   90.00
_cell.angle_gamma   90.00
#
_symmetry.space_group_name_H-M   'P 1'
#
loop_
_entity.id
_entity.type
_entity.pdbx_description
1 polymer ?
#
loop_
_entity_poly.entity_id
_entity_poly.type
_entity_poly.pdbx_seq_one_letter_code
_entity_poly.pdbx_strand_id
1 'polypeptide(L)'
;MSTVSQAPTRAIFSVRQTVKCKPPKDLFFHVTLESMKKFENHGVIYEPEVRDIIAITGVRPKCIDDLERPNRSDLVAFVLSVRYERFLTILSSKPILFEHGKNKKRQNLYAVPLINMTTNIRIWRALNSKLEGGNLNIIQNVLHSSSMALPLDIGK
;
A
#
# COMPACT_ATOMS: atom_id res chain seq x y z
N MET A 1 -3.44 15.83 -11.44
CA MET A 1 -4.02 15.00 -10.37
C MET A 1 -5.15 14.19 -10.97
N SER A 2 -5.07 12.85 -10.95
CA SER A 2 -6.17 11.99 -11.39
C SER A 2 -7.29 12.03 -10.35
N THR A 3 -8.55 12.19 -10.79
CA THR A 3 -9.71 12.08 -9.92
C THR A 3 -9.91 10.63 -9.47
N VAL A 4 -10.44 10.40 -8.26
CA VAL A 4 -10.68 9.04 -7.71
C VAL A 4 -11.55 8.19 -8.65
N SER A 5 -12.47 8.82 -9.39
CA SER A 5 -13.27 8.17 -10.45
C SER A 5 -12.46 7.48 -11.54
N GLN A 6 -11.24 7.96 -11.79
CA GLN A 6 -10.35 7.48 -12.83
C GLN A 6 -9.20 6.65 -12.25
N ALA A 7 -9.17 6.43 -10.93
CA ALA A 7 -8.15 5.61 -10.31
C ALA A 7 -8.17 4.20 -10.93
N PRO A 8 -7.02 3.68 -11.38
CA PRO A 8 -6.95 2.33 -11.90
C PRO A 8 -7.28 1.37 -10.77
N THR A 9 -8.06 0.32 -11.06
CA THR A 9 -8.50 -0.65 -10.06
C THR A 9 -8.25 -2.06 -10.53
N ARG A 10 -8.13 -3.00 -9.59
CA ARG A 10 -7.92 -4.41 -9.87
C ARG A 10 -8.91 -5.28 -9.11
N ALA A 11 -9.73 -6.04 -9.82
CA ALA A 11 -10.71 -6.92 -9.18
C ALA A 11 -10.02 -8.08 -8.46
N ILE A 12 -10.55 -8.42 -7.29
CA ILE A 12 -10.05 -9.49 -6.44
C ILE A 12 -10.98 -10.70 -6.57
N PHE A 13 -10.40 -11.83 -6.98
CA PHE A 13 -11.10 -13.10 -7.09
C PHE A 13 -11.34 -13.74 -5.71
N SER A 14 -10.31 -13.75 -4.86
CA SER A 14 -10.40 -14.33 -3.52
C SER A 14 -9.36 -13.78 -2.58
N VAL A 15 -9.67 -13.77 -1.29
CA VAL A 15 -8.73 -13.45 -0.22
C VAL A 15 -8.80 -14.59 0.80
N ARG A 16 -7.64 -15.10 1.22
CA ARG A 16 -7.53 -16.23 2.16
C ARG A 16 -6.49 -15.90 3.20
N GLN A 17 -6.79 -16.14 4.47
CA GLN A 17 -5.80 -15.98 5.53
C GLN A 17 -4.68 -17.02 5.38
N THR A 18 -3.44 -16.63 5.66
CA THR A 18 -2.34 -17.61 5.67
C THR A 18 -2.46 -18.53 6.90
N VAL A 19 -2.13 -19.82 6.74
CA VAL A 19 -2.29 -20.85 7.78
C VAL A 19 -1.47 -20.56 9.06
N LYS A 20 -0.46 -19.68 8.96
CA LYS A 20 0.52 -19.40 10.02
C LYS A 20 0.24 -18.12 10.83
N CYS A 21 -1.01 -17.65 10.90
CA CYS A 21 -1.29 -16.42 11.64
C CYS A 21 -1.43 -16.67 13.14
N LYS A 22 -0.63 -16.00 13.97
CA LYS A 22 -0.91 -15.78 15.39
C LYS A 22 -1.48 -14.36 15.57
N PRO A 23 -2.81 -14.20 15.70
CA PRO A 23 -3.38 -12.91 16.08
C PRO A 23 -2.79 -12.44 17.41
N PRO A 24 -2.57 -11.13 17.62
CA PRO A 24 -3.02 -9.99 16.81
C PRO A 24 -2.00 -9.48 15.77
N LYS A 25 -0.80 -10.08 15.67
CA LYS A 25 0.35 -9.47 14.95
C LYS A 25 0.48 -9.89 13.49
N ASP A 26 -0.13 -11.02 13.11
CA ASP A 26 0.06 -11.63 11.79
C ASP A 26 -1.22 -11.57 10.96
N LEU A 27 -1.54 -10.40 10.38
CA LEU A 27 -2.69 -10.21 9.49
C LEU A 27 -2.30 -10.45 8.02
N PHE A 28 -1.67 -11.60 7.76
CA PHE A 28 -1.22 -11.98 6.43
C PHE A 28 -2.31 -12.69 5.65
N PHE A 29 -2.53 -12.25 4.41
CA PHE A 29 -3.51 -12.83 3.50
C PHE A 29 -2.88 -13.14 2.14
N HIS A 30 -3.29 -14.25 1.55
CA HIS A 30 -3.13 -14.53 0.14
C HIS A 30 -4.31 -13.96 -0.64
N VAL A 31 -4.02 -13.14 -1.63
CA VAL A 31 -5.01 -12.53 -2.51
C VAL A 31 -4.80 -13.08 -3.92
N THR A 32 -5.89 -13.49 -4.55
CA THR A 32 -5.91 -13.87 -5.96
C THR A 32 -6.69 -12.80 -6.71
N LEU A 33 -6.08 -12.24 -7.75
CA LEU A 33 -6.70 -11.25 -8.63
C LEU A 33 -7.51 -11.93 -9.73
N GLU A 34 -8.54 -11.25 -10.24
CA GLU A 34 -9.27 -11.75 -11.41
C GLU A 34 -8.38 -11.74 -12.67
N SER A 35 -8.65 -12.68 -13.59
CA SER A 35 -7.90 -12.80 -14.85
C SER A 35 -8.15 -11.60 -15.76
N MET A 36 -7.08 -11.05 -16.34
CA MET A 36 -7.10 -9.95 -17.33
C MET A 36 -8.06 -10.19 -18.50
N LYS A 37 -8.25 -11.45 -18.92
CA LYS A 37 -9.12 -11.83 -20.06
C LYS A 37 -10.60 -11.42 -19.89
N LYS A 38 -11.04 -11.02 -18.69
CA LYS A 38 -12.42 -10.56 -18.43
C LYS A 38 -12.59 -9.05 -18.57
N PHE A 39 -11.52 -8.28 -18.75
CA PHE A 39 -11.53 -6.81 -18.73
C PHE A 39 -11.20 -6.22 -20.10
N GLU A 40 -11.95 -6.61 -21.15
CA GLU A 40 -11.67 -6.13 -22.50
C GLU A 40 -12.06 -4.67 -22.76
N ASN A 41 -12.78 -3.97 -21.85
CA ASN A 41 -13.40 -2.67 -22.22
C ASN A 41 -13.31 -1.48 -21.24
N HIS A 42 -12.50 -1.51 -20.16
CA HIS A 42 -12.62 -0.47 -19.12
C HIS A 42 -11.31 0.09 -18.55
N GLY A 43 -10.58 0.88 -19.36
CA GLY A 43 -9.54 1.81 -18.90
C GLY A 43 -8.23 1.17 -18.42
N VAL A 44 -7.34 1.99 -17.86
CA VAL A 44 -6.06 1.53 -17.31
C VAL A 44 -6.32 0.60 -16.12
N ILE A 45 -5.84 -0.64 -16.21
CA ILE A 45 -5.97 -1.63 -15.15
C ILE A 45 -4.79 -1.48 -14.21
N TYR A 46 -5.07 -1.46 -12.90
CA TYR A 46 -4.00 -1.43 -11.90
C TYR A 46 -3.30 -2.80 -11.84
N GLU A 47 -1.97 -2.77 -11.91
CA GLU A 47 -1.10 -3.91 -11.66
C GLU A 47 -0.37 -3.70 -10.33
N PRO A 48 -0.69 -4.49 -9.29
CA PRO A 48 -0.05 -4.33 -7.99
C PRO A 48 1.45 -4.65 -8.03
N GLU A 49 2.22 -3.84 -7.33
CA GLU A 49 3.66 -3.98 -7.14
C GLU A 49 4.01 -4.28 -5.68
N VAL A 50 5.22 -4.80 -5.49
CA VAL A 50 5.77 -4.99 -4.14
C VAL A 50 5.95 -3.61 -3.49
N ARG A 51 5.53 -3.50 -2.22
CA ARG A 51 5.50 -2.28 -1.40
C ARG A 51 4.39 -1.30 -1.72
N ASP A 52 3.41 -1.67 -2.54
CA ASP A 52 2.20 -0.87 -2.66
C ASP A 52 1.38 -0.90 -1.37
N ILE A 53 0.89 0.27 -0.98
CA ILE A 53 -0.25 0.41 -0.09
C ILE A 53 -1.50 0.49 -0.97
N ILE A 54 -2.46 -0.40 -0.69
CA ILE A 54 -3.72 -0.49 -1.41
C ILE A 54 -4.90 -0.34 -0.45
N ALA A 55 -5.98 0.24 -0.95
CA ALA A 55 -7.30 0.10 -0.35
C ALA A 55 -8.00 -1.13 -0.96
N ILE A 56 -8.60 -1.96 -0.12
CA ILE A 56 -9.51 -3.03 -0.52
C ILE A 56 -10.93 -2.56 -0.26
N THR A 57 -11.69 -2.41 -1.33
CA THR A 57 -13.03 -1.80 -1.32
C THR A 57 -14.08 -2.80 -1.80
N GLY A 58 -15.31 -2.66 -1.31
CA GLY A 58 -16.46 -3.49 -1.77
C GLY A 58 -17.13 -3.01 -3.06
N VAL A 59 -16.67 -1.87 -3.60
CA VAL A 59 -17.21 -1.22 -4.80
C VAL A 59 -16.07 -0.54 -5.56
N ARG A 60 -16.15 -0.50 -6.89
CA ARG A 60 -15.22 0.31 -7.69
C ARG A 60 -15.47 1.80 -7.33
N PRO A 61 -14.48 2.53 -6.80
CA PRO A 61 -14.68 3.92 -6.39
C PRO A 61 -15.05 4.78 -7.58
N LYS A 62 -16.02 5.68 -7.41
CA LYS A 62 -16.36 6.73 -8.39
C LYS A 62 -16.03 8.12 -7.86
N CYS A 63 -15.92 8.30 -6.55
CA CYS A 63 -15.47 9.54 -5.92
C CYS A 63 -14.69 9.23 -4.64
N ILE A 64 -14.08 10.27 -4.05
CA ILE A 64 -13.36 10.14 -2.78
C ILE A 64 -14.30 9.67 -1.65
N ASP A 65 -15.57 10.08 -1.68
CA ASP A 65 -16.57 9.70 -0.67
C ASP A 65 -16.87 8.19 -0.67
N ASP A 66 -16.59 7.49 -1.77
CA ASP A 66 -16.69 6.03 -1.80
C ASP A 66 -15.62 5.35 -0.95
N LEU A 67 -14.49 6.03 -0.69
CA LEU A 67 -13.41 5.56 0.18
C LEU A 67 -13.62 5.92 1.67
N GLU A 68 -14.36 7.00 1.95
CA GLU A 68 -14.54 7.58 3.29
C GLU A 68 -15.86 7.17 3.98
N ARG A 69 -16.52 6.10 3.53
CA ARG A 69 -17.84 5.73 4.06
C ARG A 69 -17.79 5.34 5.56
N PRO A 70 -18.55 6.01 6.45
CA PRO A 70 -18.51 5.77 7.90
C PRO A 70 -18.79 4.32 8.32
N ASN A 71 -19.62 3.60 7.55
CA ASN A 71 -20.05 2.22 7.85
C ASN A 71 -19.41 1.16 6.95
N ARG A 72 -18.46 1.54 6.10
CA ARG A 72 -17.66 0.63 5.27
C ARG A 72 -16.23 1.12 5.34
N SER A 73 -15.56 0.82 6.45
CA SER A 73 -14.14 1.10 6.56
C SER A 73 -13.41 0.29 5.49
N ASP A 74 -12.95 0.97 4.45
CA ASP A 74 -12.06 0.38 3.48
C ASP A 74 -10.81 -0.14 4.18
N LEU A 75 -10.40 -1.33 3.79
CA LEU A 75 -9.30 -2.00 4.42
C LEU A 75 -8.00 -1.58 3.73
N VAL A 76 -7.11 -0.96 4.47
CA VAL A 76 -5.75 -0.67 3.97
C VAL A 76 -4.87 -1.89 4.13
N ALA A 77 -4.12 -2.24 3.09
CA ALA A 77 -3.17 -3.34 3.10
C ALA A 77 -1.85 -2.99 2.40
N PHE A 78 -0.77 -3.60 2.86
CA PHE A 78 0.58 -3.48 2.31
C PHE A 78 0.93 -4.73 1.50
N VAL A 79 1.34 -4.56 0.24
CA VAL A 79 1.71 -5.66 -0.67
C VAL A 79 3.15 -6.10 -0.38
N LEU A 80 3.28 -7.32 0.15
CA LEU A 80 4.57 -7.91 0.51
C LEU A 80 5.23 -8.62 -0.67
N SER A 81 4.44 -9.31 -1.49
CA SER A 81 4.93 -10.03 -2.66
C SER A 81 3.87 -10.16 -3.73
N VAL A 82 4.32 -10.24 -4.97
CA VAL A 82 3.51 -10.46 -6.16
C VAL A 82 4.11 -11.65 -6.91
N ARG A 83 3.29 -12.64 -7.28
CA ARG A 83 3.70 -13.80 -8.06
C ARG A 83 2.77 -13.97 -9.25
N TYR A 84 3.35 -14.25 -10.42
CA TYR A 84 2.61 -14.48 -11.67
C TYR A 84 1.55 -13.40 -11.93
N GLU A 85 1.83 -12.14 -11.56
CA GLU A 85 0.98 -10.94 -11.76
C GLU A 85 -0.44 -11.01 -11.15
N ARG A 86 -0.74 -12.06 -10.37
CA ARG A 86 -2.11 -12.38 -9.91
C ARG A 86 -2.19 -12.85 -8.49
N PHE A 87 -1.10 -13.34 -7.92
CA PHE A 87 -1.09 -13.85 -6.55
C PHE A 87 -0.31 -12.89 -5.66
N LEU A 88 -1.00 -12.27 -4.73
CA LEU A 88 -0.41 -11.35 -3.78
C LEU A 88 -0.31 -12.00 -2.41
N THR A 89 0.75 -11.65 -1.67
CA THR A 89 0.74 -11.75 -0.21
C THR A 89 0.65 -10.34 0.33
N ILE A 90 -0.34 -10.07 1.17
CA ILE A 90 -0.55 -8.75 1.78
C ILE A 90 -0.50 -8.83 3.30
N LEU A 91 -0.10 -7.73 3.92
CA LEU A 91 -0.30 -7.45 5.33
C LEU A 91 -1.46 -6.46 5.48
N SER A 92 -2.53 -6.88 6.13
CA SER A 92 -3.72 -6.04 6.33
C SER A 92 -3.62 -5.21 7.61
N SER A 93 -4.19 -4.00 7.61
CA SER A 93 -4.32 -3.14 8.79
C SER A 93 -5.31 -3.67 9.84
N LYS A 94 -6.32 -4.44 9.41
CA LYS A 94 -7.36 -5.03 10.27
C LYS A 94 -7.72 -6.45 9.81
N PRO A 95 -8.25 -7.31 10.71
CA PRO A 95 -8.76 -8.63 10.30
C PRO A 95 -9.81 -8.50 9.20
N ILE A 96 -9.68 -9.32 8.17
CA ILE A 96 -10.70 -9.41 7.12
C ILE A 96 -11.69 -10.48 7.55
N LEU A 97 -12.80 -10.04 8.15
CA LEU A 97 -13.90 -10.93 8.54
C LEU A 97 -14.68 -11.34 7.28
N PHE A 98 -14.41 -12.53 6.76
CA PHE A 98 -15.27 -13.14 5.77
C PHE A 98 -16.45 -13.78 6.49
N GLU A 99 -17.66 -13.29 6.25
CA GLU A 99 -18.86 -14.02 6.66
C GLU A 99 -18.92 -15.34 5.86
N HIS A 100 -18.48 -16.44 6.47
CA HIS A 100 -18.66 -17.79 5.94
C HIS A 100 -20.14 -18.17 6.04
N GLY A 101 -20.93 -17.74 5.05
CA GLY A 101 -22.33 -18.12 4.91
C GLY A 101 -22.60 -18.73 3.53
N LYS A 102 -23.13 -19.95 3.48
CA LYS A 102 -23.44 -20.72 2.26
C LYS A 102 -24.39 -20.02 1.26
N ASN A 103 -25.00 -18.89 1.66
CA ASN A 103 -26.07 -18.21 0.92
C ASN A 103 -25.82 -16.72 0.60
N LYS A 104 -24.61 -16.18 0.77
CA LYS A 104 -24.34 -14.75 0.45
C LYS A 104 -23.60 -14.59 -0.88
N LYS A 105 -24.14 -13.70 -1.73
CA LYS A 105 -23.54 -13.27 -3.00
C LYS A 105 -22.06 -12.96 -2.78
N ARG A 106 -21.20 -13.54 -3.63
CA ARG A 106 -19.77 -13.26 -3.70
C ARG A 106 -19.55 -11.75 -3.61
N GLN A 107 -18.89 -11.30 -2.55
CA GLN A 107 -18.63 -9.87 -2.36
C GLN A 107 -17.62 -9.43 -3.43
N ASN A 108 -18.02 -8.50 -4.29
CA ASN A 108 -17.11 -7.93 -5.28
C ASN A 108 -16.09 -7.07 -4.53
N LEU A 109 -14.82 -7.45 -4.58
CA LEU A 109 -13.73 -6.72 -3.95
C LEU A 109 -12.81 -6.15 -5.03
N TYR A 110 -12.31 -4.95 -4.79
CA TYR A 110 -11.37 -4.25 -5.67
C TYR A 110 -10.17 -3.76 -4.88
N ALA A 111 -8.98 -3.91 -5.46
CA ALA A 111 -7.77 -3.25 -5.00
C ALA A 111 -7.61 -1.91 -5.73
N VAL A 112 -7.36 -0.85 -4.96
CA VAL A 112 -7.12 0.51 -5.44
C VAL A 112 -5.75 0.94 -4.94
N PRO A 113 -4.82 1.39 -5.81
CA PRO A 113 -3.51 1.87 -5.37
C PRO A 113 -3.65 3.18 -4.62
N LEU A 114 -2.99 3.28 -3.46
CA LEU A 114 -2.87 4.53 -2.71
C LEU A 114 -1.48 5.14 -2.91
N ILE A 115 -0.42 4.36 -2.65
CA ILE A 115 0.97 4.82 -2.79
C ILE A 115 1.94 3.63 -2.82
N ASN A 116 3.05 3.74 -3.56
CA ASN A 116 4.17 2.81 -3.43
C ASN A 116 5.15 3.29 -2.34
N MET A 117 5.45 2.44 -1.36
CA MET A 117 6.27 2.81 -0.21
C MET A 117 7.77 2.67 -0.44
N THR A 118 8.25 2.34 -1.64
CA THR A 118 9.68 2.13 -1.89
C THR A 118 10.53 3.33 -1.48
N THR A 119 10.14 4.53 -1.92
CA THR A 119 10.86 5.77 -1.58
C THR A 119 10.79 6.08 -0.09
N ASN A 120 9.58 6.03 0.50
CA ASN A 120 9.40 6.26 1.94
C ASN A 120 10.22 5.29 2.79
N ILE A 121 10.28 4.01 2.42
CA ILE A 121 11.09 3.01 3.10
C ILE A 121 12.58 3.31 2.97
N ARG A 122 13.07 3.73 1.78
CA ARG A 122 14.48 4.11 1.59
C ARG A 122 14.86 5.32 2.46
N ILE A 123 14.02 6.36 2.47
CA ILE A 123 14.23 7.55 3.31
C ILE A 123 14.23 7.14 4.79
N TRP A 124 13.24 6.36 5.22
CA TRP A 124 13.16 5.89 6.60
C TRP A 124 14.41 5.13 7.02
N ARG A 125 14.91 4.23 6.17
CA ARG A 125 16.15 3.48 6.43
C ARG A 125 17.39 4.37 6.51
N ALA A 126 17.51 5.35 5.61
CA ALA A 126 18.61 6.30 5.64
C ALA A 126 18.63 7.13 6.93
N LEU A 127 17.46 7.61 7.37
CA LEU A 127 17.30 8.37 8.61
C LEU A 127 17.52 7.51 9.86
N ASN A 128 17.17 6.23 9.82
CA ASN A 128 17.32 5.28 10.92
C ASN A 128 18.52 4.35 10.75
N SER A 129 19.54 4.80 10.01
CA SER A 129 20.70 4.01 9.58
C SER A 129 21.54 3.40 10.70
N LYS A 130 21.44 3.91 11.94
CA LYS A 130 22.03 3.29 13.14
C LYS A 130 21.54 1.86 13.38
N LEU A 131 20.30 1.54 12.99
CA LEU A 131 19.72 0.19 13.11
C LEU A 131 20.17 -0.76 12.00
N GLU A 132 20.76 -0.24 10.92
CA GLU A 132 21.21 -1.02 9.74
C GLU A 132 22.74 -0.95 9.52
N GLY A 133 23.51 -0.41 10.49
CA GLY A 133 24.98 -0.35 10.42
C GLY A 133 25.54 0.69 9.45
N GLY A 134 24.79 1.76 9.16
CA GLY A 134 25.16 2.76 8.16
C GLY A 134 26.30 3.72 8.55
N ASN A 135 26.97 4.29 7.53
CA ASN A 135 28.09 5.21 7.68
C ASN A 135 27.63 6.61 8.15
N LEU A 136 27.71 6.85 9.47
CA LEU A 136 27.32 8.12 10.10
C LEU A 136 28.28 9.29 9.78
N ASN A 137 29.49 9.03 9.28
CA ASN A 137 30.49 10.07 9.04
C ASN A 137 30.04 11.08 7.97
N ILE A 138 29.34 10.61 6.93
CA ILE A 138 28.79 11.51 5.89
C ILE A 138 27.66 12.38 6.47
N ILE A 139 26.79 11.81 7.32
CA ILE A 139 25.72 12.57 7.97
C ILE A 139 26.30 13.66 8.87
N GLN A 140 27.34 13.35 9.65
CA GLN A 140 28.04 14.34 10.45
C GLN A 140 28.61 15.47 9.60
N ASN A 141 29.29 15.17 8.48
CA ASN A 141 29.84 16.20 7.60
C ASN A 141 28.76 17.12 7.01
N VAL A 142 27.61 16.56 6.60
CA VAL A 142 26.47 17.34 6.09
C VAL A 142 25.88 18.22 7.19
N LEU A 143 25.66 17.69 8.40
CA LEU A 143 25.14 18.46 9.54
C LEU A 143 26.11 19.55 10.00
N HIS A 144 27.42 19.31 9.96
CA HIS A 144 28.42 20.32 10.32
C HIS A 144 28.54 21.44 9.27
N SER A 145 28.33 21.13 7.99
CA SER A 145 28.40 22.13 6.92
C SER A 145 27.30 23.21 6.99
N SER A 146 26.16 22.95 7.65
CA SER A 146 25.12 23.98 7.87
C SER A 146 25.41 24.91 9.04
N SER A 147 26.35 24.57 9.94
CA SER A 147 26.72 25.42 11.07
C SER A 147 27.72 26.53 10.71
N MET A 148 28.27 26.53 9.50
CA MET A 148 29.22 27.54 9.01
C MET A 148 28.59 28.59 8.09
N ALA A 149 27.29 28.88 8.24
CA ALA A 149 26.74 30.13 7.75
C ALA A 149 27.32 31.29 8.58
N LEU A 150 28.47 31.79 8.16
CA LEU A 150 29.20 32.89 8.79
C LEU A 150 28.39 34.21 8.72
N PRO A 151 28.60 35.13 9.68
CA PRO A 151 27.95 36.44 9.69
C PRO A 151 28.33 37.24 8.44
N LEU A 152 27.36 37.94 7.87
CA LEU A 152 27.59 39.02 6.91
C LEU A 152 28.53 40.05 7.55
N ASP A 153 29.77 40.06 7.10
CA ASP A 153 30.75 41.09 7.43
C ASP A 153 30.39 42.35 6.65
N ILE A 154 29.52 43.19 7.23
CA ILE A 154 29.23 44.54 6.73
C ILE A 154 30.38 45.42 7.20
N GLY A 155 31.41 45.48 6.35
CA GLY A 155 32.52 46.41 6.47
C GLY A 155 32.03 47.86 6.51
N LYS A 156 32.67 48.63 7.39
CA LYS A 156 32.50 50.05 7.71
C LYS A 156 32.51 50.98 6.52
#